data_AF-A0A6N8FC69-F1
#
_entry.id   AF-A0A6N8FC69-F1
#
_cell.length_a   1.000
_cell.length_b   1.000
_cell.length_c   1.000
_cell.angle_alpha   90.00
_cell.angle_beta   90.00
_cell.angle_gamma   90.00
#
_symmetry.space_group_name_H-M   'P 1'
#
loop_
_entity.id
_entity.type
_entity.pdbx_description
1 polymer ?
#
loop_
_entity_poly.entity_id
_entity_poly.type
_entity_poly.pdbx_seq_one_letter_code
_entity_poly.pdbx_strand_id
1 'polypeptide(L)'
;MSPTSKSKLSLINISLVFVWLVGTVFAAYYFVSKRMTHFDSNNQLANVEVEQLFKRLNDEGLISSENSKAVIHFTADGCHCNKVPESHKVEIDKLVRSEGFEVSNRKLSDQFTDIVPAAPSVIVVDNGQLVYLGPYSAGYSCSKTNSFVDMAINNHLQGFTSDVVVSDVTGCFCQV
;
A
#
# COMPACT_ATOMS: atom_id res chain seq x y z
N MET A 1 52.57 15.88 36.49
CA MET A 1 51.40 14.99 36.27
C MET A 1 50.72 15.40 34.97
N SER A 2 50.84 14.60 33.92
CA SER A 2 50.35 14.93 32.57
C SER A 2 48.85 14.62 32.39
N PRO A 3 48.02 15.56 31.91
CA PRO A 3 46.59 15.35 31.70
C PRO A 3 46.21 15.00 30.24
N THR A 4 47.14 14.44 29.44
CA THR A 4 46.97 14.34 27.97
C THR A 4 46.41 13.02 27.45
N SER A 5 46.28 11.98 28.28
CA SER A 5 45.85 10.64 27.84
C SER A 5 44.33 10.46 27.80
N LYS A 6 43.60 11.00 28.80
CA LYS A 6 42.13 10.83 28.91
C LYS A 6 41.34 11.60 27.83
N SER A 7 41.79 12.78 27.42
CA SER A 7 41.07 13.63 26.44
C SER A 7 41.14 13.08 25.02
N LYS A 8 42.29 12.51 24.62
CA LYS A 8 42.46 11.90 23.29
C LYS A 8 41.61 10.63 23.13
N LEU A 9 41.54 9.78 24.16
CA LEU A 9 40.71 8.58 24.14
C LEU A 9 39.21 8.93 24.08
N SER A 10 38.80 9.99 24.79
CA SER A 10 37.43 10.54 24.71
C SER A 10 37.10 11.09 23.31
N LEU A 11 38.02 11.82 22.67
CA LEU A 11 37.86 12.34 21.31
C LEU A 11 37.77 11.24 20.24
N ILE A 12 38.54 10.17 20.38
CA ILE A 12 38.47 9.00 19.48
C ILE A 12 37.12 8.30 19.64
N ASN A 13 36.66 8.07 20.87
CA ASN A 13 35.36 7.44 21.13
C ASN A 13 34.20 8.29 20.59
N ILE A 14 34.24 9.61 20.80
CA ILE A 14 33.22 10.54 20.26
C ILE A 14 33.22 10.51 18.73
N SER A 15 34.39 10.53 18.10
CA SER A 15 34.51 10.42 16.64
C SER A 15 33.94 9.10 16.12
N LEU A 16 34.22 7.99 16.81
CA LEU A 16 33.71 6.67 16.43
C LEU A 16 32.19 6.58 16.56
N VAL A 17 31.61 7.12 17.63
CA VAL A 17 30.15 7.22 17.80
C VAL A 17 29.54 8.12 16.73
N PHE A 18 30.17 9.24 16.40
CA PHE A 18 29.69 10.15 15.36
C PHE A 18 29.71 9.49 13.98
N VAL A 19 30.81 8.84 13.60
CA VAL A 19 30.91 8.10 12.32
C VAL A 19 29.88 6.97 12.26
N TRP A 20 29.71 6.22 13.36
CA TRP A 20 28.69 5.18 13.43
C TRP A 20 27.26 5.74 13.27
N LEU A 21 26.97 6.87 13.92
CA LEU A 21 25.66 7.50 13.86
C LEU A 21 25.38 8.03 12.45
N VAL A 22 26.33 8.74 11.83
CA VAL A 22 26.22 9.21 10.44
C VAL A 22 26.08 8.04 9.47
N GLY A 23 26.88 6.98 9.64
CA GLY A 23 26.78 5.77 8.82
C GLY A 23 25.42 5.09 8.94
N THR A 24 24.86 5.01 10.15
CA THR A 24 23.53 4.45 10.41
C THR A 24 22.42 5.28 9.77
N VAL A 25 22.47 6.61 9.90
CA VAL A 25 21.51 7.52 9.27
C VAL A 25 21.58 7.43 7.75
N PHE A 26 22.79 7.42 7.17
CA PHE A 26 22.99 7.30 5.73
C PHE A 26 22.47 5.96 5.21
N ALA A 27 22.78 4.85 5.90
CA ALA A 27 22.27 3.53 5.55
C ALA A 27 20.74 3.50 5.62
N ALA A 28 20.15 4.00 6.71
CA ALA A 28 18.70 4.07 6.87
C ALA A 28 18.04 4.86 5.73
N TYR A 29 18.56 6.04 5.40
CA TYR A 29 18.10 6.84 4.28
C TYR A 29 18.18 6.07 2.96
N TYR A 30 19.33 5.48 2.65
CA TYR A 30 19.54 4.70 1.42
C TYR A 30 18.54 3.53 1.29
N PHE A 31 18.34 2.77 2.36
CA PHE A 31 17.42 1.63 2.35
C PHE A 31 15.94 2.05 2.29
N VAL A 32 15.57 3.17 2.90
CA VAL A 32 14.20 3.70 2.85
C VAL A 32 13.90 4.27 1.47
N SER A 33 14.76 5.14 0.94
CA SER A 33 14.55 5.77 -0.37
C SER A 33 14.48 4.75 -1.51
N LYS A 34 15.24 3.64 -1.43
CA LYS A 34 15.18 2.57 -2.44
C LYS A 34 13.84 1.83 -2.47
N ARG A 35 13.03 1.92 -1.41
CA ARG A 35 11.76 1.19 -1.28
C ARG A 35 10.53 2.06 -1.51
N MET A 36 10.69 3.38 -1.57
CA MET A 36 9.57 4.31 -1.73
C MET A 36 9.39 4.65 -3.21
N THR A 37 8.20 4.40 -3.75
CA THR A 37 7.84 4.74 -5.13
C THR A 37 6.38 5.22 -5.19
N HIS A 38 6.00 5.80 -6.32
CA HIS A 38 4.61 6.19 -6.59
C HIS A 38 3.76 4.96 -6.92
N PHE A 39 2.56 4.92 -6.36
CA PHE A 39 1.58 3.87 -6.62
C PHE A 39 1.23 3.80 -8.11
N ASP A 40 0.86 4.94 -8.69
CA ASP A 40 0.57 5.09 -10.12
C ASP A 40 1.66 5.89 -10.83
N SER A 41 2.82 5.26 -11.06
CA SER A 41 3.95 5.96 -11.71
C SER A 41 3.68 6.35 -13.17
N ASN A 42 2.73 5.69 -13.83
CA ASN A 42 2.37 5.95 -15.23
C ASN A 42 1.17 6.91 -15.35
N ASN A 43 0.62 7.39 -14.23
CA ASN A 43 -0.59 8.24 -14.17
C ASN A 43 -1.79 7.64 -14.91
N GLN A 44 -1.88 6.31 -14.96
CA GLN A 44 -2.90 5.60 -15.73
C GLN A 44 -4.28 5.65 -15.04
N LEU A 45 -4.35 5.98 -13.74
CA LEU A 45 -5.57 6.11 -12.96
C LEU A 45 -5.98 7.56 -12.72
N ALA A 46 -5.10 8.54 -13.01
CA ALA A 46 -5.31 9.94 -12.67
C ALA A 46 -6.50 10.61 -13.38
N ASN A 47 -6.90 10.11 -14.55
CA ASN A 47 -7.98 10.70 -15.37
C ASN A 47 -9.00 9.67 -15.86
N VAL A 48 -9.11 8.51 -15.19
CA VAL A 48 -10.03 7.44 -15.62
C VAL A 48 -11.39 7.65 -14.98
N GLU A 49 -12.43 7.58 -15.80
CA GLU A 49 -13.82 7.55 -15.31
C GLU A 49 -14.09 6.24 -14.58
N VAL A 50 -14.69 6.33 -13.39
CA VAL A 50 -14.95 5.18 -12.51
C VAL A 50 -15.84 4.13 -13.19
N GLU A 51 -16.80 4.55 -14.00
CA GLU A 51 -17.65 3.65 -14.79
C GLU A 51 -16.85 2.79 -15.77
N GLN A 52 -15.88 3.40 -16.46
CA GLN A 52 -15.01 2.69 -17.39
C GLN A 52 -14.10 1.72 -16.64
N LEU A 53 -13.62 2.11 -15.46
CA LEU A 53 -12.80 1.28 -14.59
C LEU A 53 -13.59 0.05 -14.11
N PHE A 54 -14.83 0.24 -13.65
CA PHE A 54 -15.70 -0.86 -13.23
C PHE A 54 -15.95 -1.85 -14.38
N LYS A 55 -16.22 -1.34 -15.59
CA LYS A 55 -16.37 -2.18 -16.77
C LYS A 55 -15.12 -3.01 -17.05
N ARG A 56 -13.92 -2.41 -16.99
CA ARG A 56 -12.65 -3.14 -17.19
C ARG A 56 -12.45 -4.24 -16.13
N LEU A 57 -12.82 -3.99 -14.87
CA LEU A 57 -12.77 -5.02 -13.82
C LEU A 57 -13.65 -6.23 -14.13
N ASN A 58 -14.84 -5.98 -14.70
CA ASN A 58 -15.75 -7.03 -15.12
C ASN A 58 -15.22 -7.78 -16.36
N ASP A 59 -14.72 -7.05 -17.36
CA ASP A 59 -14.15 -7.62 -18.59
C ASP A 59 -12.92 -8.51 -18.31
N GLU A 60 -12.09 -8.13 -17.32
CA GLU A 60 -10.93 -8.91 -16.87
C GLU A 60 -11.28 -10.07 -15.91
N GLY A 61 -12.57 -10.28 -15.61
CA GLY A 61 -13.04 -11.36 -14.74
C GLY A 61 -12.60 -11.22 -13.28
N LEU A 62 -12.29 -10.01 -12.83
CA LEU A 62 -11.99 -9.73 -11.43
C LEU A 62 -13.25 -9.77 -10.56
N ILE A 63 -14.40 -9.50 -11.18
CA ILE A 63 -15.71 -9.44 -10.54
C ILE A 63 -16.59 -10.55 -11.15
N SER A 64 -17.22 -11.37 -10.31
CA SER A 64 -18.00 -12.54 -10.75
C SER A 64 -19.37 -12.18 -11.36
N SER A 65 -19.95 -11.04 -10.96
CA SER A 65 -21.22 -10.54 -11.50
C SER A 65 -21.40 -9.05 -11.21
N GLU A 66 -22.25 -8.37 -11.98
CA GLU A 66 -22.61 -6.96 -11.75
C GLU A 66 -23.15 -6.72 -10.34
N ASN A 67 -23.85 -7.68 -9.72
CA ASN A 67 -24.39 -7.53 -8.36
C ASN A 67 -23.48 -8.09 -7.26
N SER A 68 -22.22 -8.37 -7.56
CA SER A 68 -21.34 -8.96 -6.54
C SER A 68 -20.79 -7.91 -5.58
N LYS A 69 -20.65 -8.32 -4.32
CA LYS A 69 -19.88 -7.62 -3.30
C LYS A 69 -18.54 -8.29 -3.21
N ALA A 70 -17.46 -7.62 -3.60
CA ALA A 70 -16.15 -8.24 -3.63
C ALA A 70 -15.05 -7.33 -3.09
N VAL A 71 -14.10 -7.93 -2.38
CA VAL A 71 -12.84 -7.33 -1.96
C VAL A 71 -11.72 -8.17 -2.55
N ILE A 72 -10.89 -7.56 -3.39
CA ILE A 72 -9.83 -8.23 -4.12
C ILE A 72 -8.51 -7.64 -3.69
N HIS A 73 -7.70 -8.44 -3.00
CA HIS A 73 -6.38 -8.04 -2.55
C HIS A 73 -5.34 -8.46 -3.59
N PHE A 74 -4.48 -7.53 -4.00
CA PHE A 74 -3.38 -7.77 -4.93
C PHE A 74 -2.04 -7.81 -4.22
N THR A 75 -1.22 -8.79 -4.59
CA THR A 75 0.16 -8.98 -4.11
C THR A 75 1.08 -9.27 -5.29
N ALA A 76 2.37 -8.94 -5.23
CA ALA A 76 3.32 -9.22 -6.31
C ALA A 76 4.36 -10.26 -5.92
N ASP A 77 4.77 -11.14 -6.83
CA ASP A 77 5.77 -12.17 -6.52
C ASP A 77 7.15 -11.56 -6.23
N GLY A 78 7.85 -12.07 -5.22
CA GLY A 78 9.14 -11.53 -4.78
C GLY A 78 9.08 -10.11 -4.17
N CYS A 79 7.89 -9.53 -4.04
CA CYS A 79 7.72 -8.19 -3.52
C CYS A 79 7.90 -8.15 -2.00
N HIS A 80 8.91 -7.40 -1.55
CA HIS A 80 9.21 -7.23 -0.13
C HIS A 80 8.19 -6.34 0.58
N CYS A 81 7.42 -5.55 -0.18
CA CYS A 81 6.34 -4.71 0.32
C CYS A 81 5.05 -5.48 0.62
N ASN A 82 4.93 -6.76 0.20
CA ASN A 82 3.75 -7.59 0.51
C ASN A 82 3.59 -7.88 2.01
N LYS A 83 4.57 -7.52 2.85
CA LYS A 83 4.49 -7.61 4.31
C LYS A 83 3.57 -6.53 4.88
N VAL A 84 2.34 -6.47 4.37
CA VAL A 84 1.23 -5.84 5.07
C VAL A 84 1.11 -6.58 6.42
N PRO A 85 0.98 -5.89 7.56
CA PRO A 85 0.76 -6.55 8.84
C PRO A 85 -0.49 -7.43 8.72
N GLU A 86 -0.31 -8.74 8.80
CA GLU A 86 -1.38 -9.74 8.64
C GLU A 86 -2.59 -9.41 9.54
N SER A 87 -2.33 -8.83 10.72
CA SER A 87 -3.37 -8.40 11.66
C SER A 87 -4.30 -7.33 11.09
N HIS A 88 -3.80 -6.35 10.34
CA HIS A 88 -4.64 -5.28 9.77
C HIS A 88 -5.53 -5.83 8.66
N LYS A 89 -4.94 -6.63 7.76
CA LYS A 89 -5.68 -7.28 6.69
C LYS A 89 -6.79 -8.18 7.24
N VAL A 90 -6.50 -8.98 8.26
CA VAL A 90 -7.48 -9.88 8.91
C VAL A 90 -8.67 -9.10 9.49
N GLU A 91 -8.46 -7.90 10.04
CA GLU A 91 -9.54 -7.08 10.57
C GLU A 91 -10.48 -6.57 9.47
N ILE A 92 -9.94 -6.05 8.36
CA ILE A 92 -10.73 -5.66 7.18
C ILE A 92 -11.51 -6.86 6.67
N ASP A 93 -10.82 -7.97 6.46
CA ASP A 93 -11.35 -9.23 5.98
C ASP A 93 -12.50 -9.77 6.82
N LYS A 94 -12.45 -9.55 8.14
CA LYS A 94 -13.52 -9.93 9.05
C LYS A 94 -14.73 -9.00 8.91
N LEU A 95 -14.49 -7.69 8.87
CA LEU A 95 -15.53 -6.67 8.71
C LEU A 95 -16.31 -6.86 7.40
N VAL A 96 -15.62 -6.95 6.27
CA VAL A 96 -16.28 -7.03 4.96
C VAL A 96 -17.00 -8.37 4.78
N ARG A 97 -16.45 -9.47 5.31
CA ARG A 97 -17.16 -10.77 5.29
C ARG A 97 -18.43 -10.75 6.13
N SER A 98 -18.46 -10.04 7.27
CA SER A 98 -19.72 -9.88 8.04
C SER A 98 -20.78 -9.08 7.29
N GLU A 99 -20.38 -8.23 6.34
CA GLU A 99 -21.26 -7.46 5.46
C GLU A 99 -21.58 -8.18 4.14
N GLY A 100 -21.16 -9.45 4.00
CA GLY A 100 -21.47 -10.29 2.84
C GLY A 100 -20.55 -10.13 1.63
N PHE A 101 -19.39 -9.49 1.77
CA PHE A 101 -18.41 -9.38 0.68
C PHE A 101 -17.63 -10.68 0.49
N GLU A 102 -17.46 -11.10 -0.76
CA GLU A 102 -16.52 -12.14 -1.15
C GLU A 102 -15.10 -11.58 -1.13
N VAL A 103 -14.20 -12.24 -0.40
CA VAL A 103 -12.80 -11.80 -0.32
C VAL A 103 -11.92 -12.75 -1.12
N SER A 104 -11.18 -12.21 -2.08
CA SER A 104 -10.22 -12.98 -2.88
C SER A 104 -8.82 -12.37 -2.82
N ASN A 105 -7.82 -13.21 -3.06
CA ASN A 105 -6.43 -12.79 -3.20
C ASN A 105 -5.97 -13.10 -4.62
N ARG A 106 -5.35 -12.12 -5.27
CA ARG A 106 -4.82 -12.21 -6.61
C ARG A 106 -3.34 -11.82 -6.61
N LYS A 107 -2.59 -12.44 -7.51
CA LYS A 107 -1.25 -11.98 -7.83
C LYS A 107 -1.37 -10.94 -8.92
N LEU A 108 -0.69 -9.81 -8.73
CA LEU A 108 -0.54 -8.82 -9.77
C LEU A 108 0.35 -9.41 -10.88
N SER A 109 -0.14 -9.34 -12.10
CA SER A 109 0.50 -9.79 -13.34
C SER A 109 0.22 -8.76 -14.43
N ASP A 110 0.96 -8.84 -15.54
CA ASP A 110 0.85 -7.93 -16.70
C ASP A 110 -0.57 -7.74 -17.24
N GLN A 111 -1.46 -8.71 -17.01
CA GLN A 111 -2.87 -8.61 -17.40
C GLN A 111 -3.62 -7.49 -16.65
N PHE A 112 -3.28 -7.26 -15.38
CA PHE A 112 -4.01 -6.33 -14.52
C PHE A 112 -3.27 -5.01 -14.30
N THR A 113 -2.04 -4.87 -14.81
CA THR A 113 -1.20 -3.70 -14.53
C THR A 113 -1.78 -2.40 -15.05
N ASP A 114 -2.66 -2.42 -16.06
CA ASP A 114 -3.42 -1.27 -16.57
C ASP A 114 -4.49 -0.73 -15.61
N ILE A 115 -4.97 -1.58 -14.69
CA ILE A 115 -6.03 -1.26 -13.72
C ILE A 115 -5.45 -1.14 -12.31
N VAL A 116 -4.43 -1.92 -12.02
CA VAL A 116 -3.75 -2.01 -10.74
C VAL A 116 -2.26 -1.76 -10.97
N PRO A 117 -1.79 -0.50 -10.93
CA PRO A 117 -0.43 -0.16 -11.33
C PRO A 117 0.66 -0.74 -10.41
N ALA A 118 0.34 -1.04 -9.15
CA ALA A 118 1.29 -1.63 -8.22
C ALA A 118 0.62 -2.44 -7.10
N ALA A 119 1.41 -3.28 -6.43
CA ALA A 119 1.03 -4.05 -5.25
C ALA A 119 1.90 -3.65 -4.02
N PRO A 120 1.40 -3.81 -2.78
CA PRO A 120 0.09 -4.32 -2.40
C PRO A 120 -1.02 -3.28 -2.59
N SER A 121 -2.19 -3.75 -3.03
CA SER A 121 -3.36 -2.91 -3.31
C SER A 121 -4.67 -3.68 -3.13
N VAL A 122 -5.79 -2.95 -3.09
CA VAL A 122 -7.12 -3.49 -2.88
C VAL A 122 -8.10 -2.85 -3.85
N ILE A 123 -9.00 -3.68 -4.36
CA ILE A 123 -10.22 -3.26 -5.04
C ILE A 123 -11.41 -3.67 -4.17
N VAL A 124 -12.36 -2.77 -3.97
CA VAL A 124 -13.63 -3.00 -3.28
C VAL A 124 -14.76 -2.62 -4.22
N VAL A 125 -15.70 -3.54 -4.43
CA VAL A 125 -16.90 -3.31 -5.23
C VAL A 125 -18.14 -3.79 -4.46
N ASP A 126 -19.25 -3.11 -4.65
CA ASP A 126 -20.55 -3.45 -4.07
C ASP A 126 -21.65 -3.16 -5.10
N ASN A 127 -22.40 -4.20 -5.50
CA ASN A 127 -23.61 -4.08 -6.31
C ASN A 127 -23.48 -3.18 -7.55
N GLY A 128 -22.45 -3.39 -8.36
CA GLY A 128 -22.28 -2.68 -9.64
C GLY A 128 -21.48 -1.39 -9.51
N GLN A 129 -21.01 -1.06 -8.30
CA GLN A 129 -20.28 0.16 -8.02
C GLN A 129 -18.87 -0.13 -7.51
N LEU A 130 -17.90 0.67 -7.97
CA LEU A 130 -16.54 0.68 -7.41
C LEU A 130 -16.52 1.49 -6.12
N VAL A 131 -16.35 0.83 -4.98
CA VAL A 131 -16.21 1.51 -3.68
C VAL A 131 -14.82 2.10 -3.49
N TYR A 132 -13.79 1.33 -3.85
CA TYR A 132 -12.39 1.69 -3.64
C TYR A 132 -11.45 1.00 -4.62
N LEU A 133 -10.48 1.73 -5.17
CA LEU A 133 -9.30 1.18 -5.84
C LEU A 133 -8.05 1.93 -5.38
N GLY A 134 -7.05 1.21 -4.88
CA GLY A 134 -5.77 1.82 -4.53
C GLY A 134 -4.91 1.01 -3.56
N PRO A 135 -3.85 1.59 -3.01
CA PRO A 135 -3.02 0.95 -1.99
C PRO A 135 -3.76 0.82 -0.66
N TYR A 136 -3.27 0.00 0.28
CA TYR A 136 -3.87 -0.06 1.63
C TYR A 136 -3.68 1.25 2.42
N SER A 137 -2.51 1.86 2.30
CA SER A 137 -2.09 3.06 3.03
C SER A 137 -0.92 3.75 2.32
N ALA A 138 -0.63 5.00 2.70
CA ALA A 138 0.59 5.70 2.29
C ALA A 138 1.80 5.35 3.17
N GLY A 139 3.01 5.64 2.69
CA GLY A 139 4.24 5.62 3.49
C GLY A 139 4.99 4.29 3.52
N TYR A 140 6.02 4.24 4.37
CA TYR A 140 6.95 3.10 4.49
C TYR A 140 6.35 1.91 5.23
N SER A 141 5.53 2.18 6.26
CA SER A 141 4.78 1.16 6.97
C SER A 141 3.39 1.05 6.36
N CYS A 142 3.00 -0.14 5.89
CA CYS A 142 1.62 -0.48 5.58
C CYS A 142 0.78 -0.54 6.88
N SER A 143 0.71 0.56 7.62
CA SER A 143 0.12 0.64 8.96
C SER A 143 -1.31 1.16 8.92
N LYS A 144 -2.16 0.62 9.81
CA LYS A 144 -3.56 0.99 9.98
C LYS A 144 -3.82 2.49 10.17
N THR A 145 -2.87 3.23 10.76
CA THR A 145 -3.04 4.64 11.13
C THR A 145 -3.43 5.55 9.95
N ASN A 146 -3.06 5.20 8.72
CA ASN A 146 -3.39 5.95 7.49
C ASN A 146 -4.00 5.03 6.41
N SER A 147 -4.92 4.14 6.79
CA SER A 147 -5.53 3.21 5.84
C SER A 147 -6.66 3.88 5.03
N PHE A 148 -6.43 4.04 3.73
CA PHE A 148 -7.42 4.61 2.81
C PHE A 148 -8.60 3.66 2.60
N VAL A 149 -8.32 2.35 2.50
CA VAL A 149 -9.34 1.32 2.29
C VAL A 149 -10.30 1.21 3.49
N ASP A 150 -9.80 1.32 4.72
CA ASP A 150 -10.67 1.34 5.91
C ASP A 150 -11.65 2.50 5.87
N MET A 151 -11.15 3.68 5.48
CA MET A 151 -11.97 4.88 5.41
C MET A 151 -13.06 4.72 4.34
N ALA A 152 -12.69 4.24 3.15
CA ALA A 152 -13.64 4.02 2.06
C ALA A 152 -14.71 2.99 2.42
N ILE A 153 -14.32 1.84 2.97
CA ILE A 153 -15.26 0.79 3.41
C ILE A 153 -16.20 1.33 4.49
N ASN A 154 -15.68 1.96 5.54
CA ASN A 154 -16.52 2.43 6.65
C ASN A 154 -17.49 3.53 6.20
N ASN A 155 -17.09 4.42 5.31
CA ASN A 155 -17.98 5.44 4.74
C ASN A 155 -19.07 4.78 3.88
N HIS A 156 -18.70 3.83 3.02
CA HIS A 156 -19.64 3.08 2.20
C HIS A 156 -20.69 2.33 3.04
N LEU A 157 -20.26 1.65 4.10
CA LEU A 157 -21.17 0.93 5.02
C LEU A 157 -22.11 1.87 5.79
N GLN A 158 -21.76 3.14 5.93
CA GLN A 158 -22.65 4.17 6.52
C GLN A 158 -23.62 4.78 5.50
N GLY A 159 -23.60 4.31 4.24
CA GLY A 159 -24.49 4.77 3.17
C GLY A 159 -23.95 5.95 2.37
N PHE A 160 -22.67 6.31 2.52
CA PHE A 160 -22.06 7.34 1.67
C PHE A 160 -21.63 6.74 0.33
N THR A 161 -21.94 7.44 -0.76
CA THR A 161 -21.46 7.08 -2.10
C THR A 161 -19.93 7.10 -2.10
N SER A 162 -19.33 6.00 -2.53
CA SER A 162 -17.89 5.81 -2.51
C SER A 162 -17.47 5.38 -3.91
N ASP A 163 -16.71 6.23 -4.59
CA ASP A 163 -16.13 6.03 -5.93
C ASP A 163 -14.64 6.38 -5.88
N VAL A 164 -13.94 5.85 -4.89
CA VAL A 164 -12.64 6.35 -4.48
C VAL A 164 -11.52 5.64 -5.24
N VAL A 165 -10.82 6.38 -6.11
CA VAL A 165 -9.61 5.91 -6.79
C VAL A 165 -8.41 6.68 -6.24
N VAL A 166 -7.47 5.95 -5.62
CA VAL A 166 -6.25 6.52 -5.05
C VAL A 166 -5.07 6.19 -5.96
N SER A 167 -4.62 7.20 -6.70
CA SER A 167 -3.52 7.10 -7.68
C SER A 167 -2.24 7.81 -7.22
N ASP A 168 -2.38 9.03 -6.67
CA ASP A 168 -1.25 9.87 -6.26
C ASP A 168 -0.83 9.63 -4.80
N VAL A 169 -0.15 8.49 -4.57
CA VAL A 169 0.40 8.14 -3.25
C VAL A 169 1.80 7.58 -3.40
N THR A 170 2.70 7.98 -2.49
CA THR A 170 4.04 7.39 -2.36
C THR A 170 4.11 6.43 -1.17
N GLY A 171 4.69 5.26 -1.39
CA GLY A 171 4.79 4.20 -0.38
C GLY A 171 5.69 3.04 -0.81
N CYS A 172 5.71 1.98 0.01
CA CYS A 172 6.35 0.72 -0.37
C CYS A 172 5.45 -0.02 -1.36
N PHE A 173 5.73 0.13 -2.65
CA PHE A 173 5.00 -0.55 -3.72
C PHE A 173 5.95 -1.28 -4.66
N CYS A 174 5.47 -2.37 -5.25
CA CYS A 174 6.14 -3.11 -6.30
C CYS A 174 5.31 -3.04 -7.58
N GLN A 175 5.95 -2.60 -8.65
CA GLN A 175 5.44 -2.72 -10.01
C GLN A 175 5.82 -4.10 -10.55
N VAL A 176 5.03 -4.60 -11.48
CA VAL A 176 5.22 -5.91 -12.12
C VAL A 176 5.39 -5.70 -13.61
#